data_AF-A0A9P3KN91-F1
#
_entry.id   AF-A0A9P3KN91-F1
#
_cell.length_a   1.000
_cell.length_b   1.000
_cell.length_c   1.000
_cell.angle_alpha   90.00
_cell.angle_beta   90.00
_cell.angle_gamma   90.00
#
_symmetry.space_group_name_H-M   'P 1'
#
loop_
_entity.id
_entity.type
_entity.pdbx_description
1 polymer ?
#
loop_
_entity_poly.entity_id
_entity_poly.type
_entity_poly.pdbx_seq_one_letter_code
_entity_poly.pdbx_strand_id
1 'polypeptide(L)'
;MGLMRTPTKKASGGVFRFGLRFFILLFFVVMIVFISEAGKLADRQRKTEFEELREQSLRKILRQHEMEIQAAIDNNIGWFSRYLSRLRLSSRAGAGRDEDDDDDSSSSSSHSASATVTLASGTSEGGVHGGEAAEGGGAGGVAGGGGEDGKGGGEGRGGKKKGKEQDLSNLNNMDMPMHKVHGKLEPCLPLPPEPELSHLELPEPLPDTVVKRLRYYHMDEDAIEIETTAGARQGQLGRTVQLDMFWGKQTMGERAKSFRVQESMEVHCGFAGPNTGFTVAEKDQRWLKRCQVAVVTAIFGGGDILVQPIGMTQESLDKVCYVAFWDDVTAAAQAEAGVVPDPATMRVGLWRIVIVKDLPFVDQRRNGKIPKILAHRLFPRARFSIWVDSKYQFRRDPLGVLNVLLWQQQPRAEFAISEHGARSCIYAEGEAIVRKHKAQPEEVAVQLNQYRTEGLPVNATFNGKKALAEASIIVREHTAATNLFMCLWFNEMVRFTARDQLSFGYTLRRLNLVKPIMFPVCTRRALVNALGHKRKAKPLTHAVS
;
A
#
# COMPACT_ATOMS: atom_id res chain seq x y z
N MET A 1 -76.36 -43.33 -59.92
CA MET A 1 -75.69 -43.67 -58.65
C MET A 1 -75.60 -42.41 -57.79
N GLY A 2 -76.48 -42.27 -56.80
CA GLY A 2 -76.43 -41.16 -55.85
C GLY A 2 -75.51 -41.50 -54.68
N LEU A 3 -74.59 -40.59 -54.34
CA LEU A 3 -73.82 -40.66 -53.10
C LEU A 3 -74.58 -39.94 -51.98
N MET A 4 -74.96 -40.71 -50.95
CA MET A 4 -75.47 -40.21 -49.68
C MET A 4 -74.35 -39.66 -48.80
N ARG A 5 -74.65 -38.53 -48.15
CA ARG A 5 -73.97 -37.99 -46.97
C ARG A 5 -74.33 -38.82 -45.72
N THR A 6 -73.43 -38.86 -44.72
CA THR A 6 -73.65 -38.42 -43.32
C THR A 6 -72.36 -38.59 -42.47
N PRO A 7 -72.23 -37.90 -41.31
CA PRO A 7 -70.98 -37.29 -40.84
C PRO A 7 -70.50 -37.81 -39.46
N THR A 8 -69.36 -37.30 -38.94
CA THR A 8 -69.22 -36.94 -37.52
C THR A 8 -67.97 -36.08 -37.22
N LYS A 9 -68.15 -35.22 -36.22
CA LYS A 9 -67.28 -34.17 -35.65
C LYS A 9 -66.15 -34.74 -34.77
N LYS A 10 -65.04 -34.01 -34.63
CA LYS A 10 -64.72 -33.25 -33.38
C LYS A 10 -63.40 -32.48 -33.48
N ALA A 11 -63.51 -31.17 -33.30
CA ALA A 11 -62.43 -30.24 -33.02
C ALA A 11 -62.23 -30.15 -31.49
N SER A 12 -61.02 -30.43 -30.98
CA SER A 12 -60.65 -30.13 -29.59
C SER A 12 -59.13 -30.23 -29.33
N GLY A 13 -58.28 -29.74 -30.25
CA GLY A 13 -56.82 -29.81 -30.10
C GLY A 13 -56.07 -28.47 -30.03
N GLY A 14 -56.64 -27.40 -30.59
CA GLY A 14 -55.93 -26.13 -30.78
C GLY A 14 -55.91 -25.20 -29.57
N VAL A 15 -57.01 -25.12 -28.81
CA VAL A 15 -57.19 -24.12 -27.74
C VAL A 15 -56.37 -24.46 -26.49
N PHE A 16 -56.19 -25.75 -26.19
CA PHE A 16 -55.50 -26.20 -24.98
C PHE A 16 -53.97 -25.97 -25.04
N ARG A 17 -53.37 -26.08 -26.24
CA ARG A 17 -51.93 -25.86 -26.44
C ARG A 17 -51.52 -24.38 -26.42
N PHE A 18 -52.43 -23.49 -26.80
CA PHE A 18 -52.18 -22.04 -26.76
C PHE A 18 -52.34 -21.48 -25.34
N GLY A 19 -53.37 -21.92 -24.61
CA GLY A 19 -53.57 -21.53 -23.20
C GLY A 19 -52.41 -21.94 -22.31
N LEU A 20 -51.91 -23.18 -22.44
CA LEU A 20 -50.80 -23.67 -21.60
C LEU A 20 -49.49 -22.91 -21.85
N ARG A 21 -49.18 -22.56 -23.11
CA ARG A 21 -48.00 -21.75 -23.44
C ARG A 21 -48.11 -20.32 -22.89
N PHE A 22 -49.30 -19.73 -22.93
CA PHE A 22 -49.53 -18.40 -22.39
C PHE A 22 -49.40 -18.38 -20.85
N PHE A 23 -49.95 -19.38 -20.16
CA PHE A 23 -49.82 -19.51 -18.71
C PHE A 23 -48.37 -19.74 -18.25
N ILE A 24 -47.60 -20.55 -18.99
CA ILE A 24 -46.18 -20.75 -18.70
C ILE A 24 -45.41 -19.43 -18.86
N LEU A 25 -45.65 -18.69 -19.94
CA LEU A 25 -44.98 -17.41 -20.18
C LEU A 25 -45.32 -16.38 -19.08
N LEU A 26 -46.60 -16.29 -18.70
CA LEU A 26 -47.06 -15.40 -17.63
C LEU A 26 -46.43 -15.77 -16.28
N PHE A 27 -46.32 -17.06 -15.97
CA PHE A 27 -45.67 -17.55 -14.75
C PHE A 27 -44.18 -17.15 -14.70
N PHE A 28 -43.45 -17.27 -15.80
CA PHE A 28 -42.04 -16.84 -15.87
C PHE A 28 -41.89 -15.33 -15.72
N VAL A 29 -42.77 -14.53 -16.34
CA VAL A 29 -42.73 -13.07 -16.19
C VAL A 29 -42.99 -12.66 -14.74
N VAL A 30 -43.99 -13.25 -14.08
CA VAL A 30 -44.29 -12.98 -12.67
C VAL A 30 -43.11 -13.38 -11.76
N MET A 31 -42.47 -14.52 -12.02
CA MET A 31 -41.28 -14.95 -11.28
C MET A 31 -40.09 -13.99 -11.45
N ILE A 32 -39.82 -13.51 -12.66
CA ILE A 32 -38.73 -12.56 -12.92
C ILE A 32 -38.97 -11.24 -12.18
N VAL A 33 -40.21 -10.73 -12.19
CA VAL A 33 -40.59 -9.52 -11.44
C VAL A 33 -40.39 -9.76 -9.94
N PHE A 34 -40.83 -10.90 -9.40
CA PHE A 34 -40.65 -11.23 -7.99
C PHE A 34 -39.18 -11.32 -7.57
N ILE A 35 -38.33 -11.93 -8.40
CA ILE A 35 -36.88 -12.04 -8.17
C ILE A 35 -36.22 -10.66 -8.25
N SER A 36 -36.63 -9.80 -9.20
CA SER A 36 -36.13 -8.43 -9.31
C SER A 36 -36.47 -7.62 -8.06
N GLU A 37 -37.71 -7.70 -7.58
CA GLU A 37 -38.18 -6.93 -6.44
C GLU A 37 -37.62 -7.47 -5.12
N ALA A 38 -37.47 -8.79 -4.97
CA ALA A 38 -36.73 -9.39 -3.86
C ALA A 38 -35.25 -8.97 -3.86
N GLY A 39 -34.63 -8.86 -5.04
CA GLY A 39 -33.26 -8.36 -5.21
C GLY A 39 -33.11 -6.90 -4.78
N LYS A 40 -34.07 -6.05 -5.16
CA LYS A 40 -34.12 -4.63 -4.74
C LYS A 40 -34.38 -4.50 -3.24
N LEU A 41 -35.24 -5.35 -2.66
CA LEU A 41 -35.52 -5.35 -1.22
C LEU A 41 -34.30 -5.79 -0.41
N ALA A 42 -33.59 -6.84 -0.85
CA ALA A 42 -32.34 -7.28 -0.24
C ALA A 42 -31.22 -6.24 -0.37
N ASP A 43 -31.19 -5.46 -1.46
CA ASP A 43 -30.22 -4.37 -1.62
C ASP A 43 -30.55 -3.16 -0.73
N ARG A 44 -31.84 -2.86 -0.54
CA ARG A 44 -32.28 -1.84 0.44
C ARG A 44 -31.93 -2.28 1.87
N GLN A 45 -32.23 -3.52 2.25
CA GLN A 45 -31.89 -4.08 3.57
C GLN A 45 -30.38 -3.99 3.86
N ARG A 46 -29.53 -4.39 2.90
CA ARG A 46 -28.05 -4.27 3.02
C ARG A 46 -27.56 -2.83 3.15
N LYS A 47 -28.22 -1.87 2.50
CA LYS A 47 -27.88 -0.44 2.67
C LYS A 47 -28.22 0.06 4.06
N THR A 48 -29.39 -0.31 4.59
CA THR A 48 -29.78 -0.01 5.99
C THR A 48 -28.82 -0.65 7.00
N GLU A 49 -28.46 -1.93 6.85
CA GLU A 49 -27.49 -2.60 7.74
C GLU A 49 -26.11 -1.93 7.67
N PHE A 50 -25.68 -1.48 6.49
CA PHE A 50 -24.42 -0.75 6.33
C PHE A 50 -24.46 0.64 6.98
N GLU A 51 -25.57 1.37 6.86
CA GLU A 51 -25.77 2.66 7.54
C GLU A 51 -25.83 2.48 9.06
N GLU A 52 -26.45 1.41 9.54
CA GLU A 52 -26.55 1.08 10.97
C GLU A 52 -25.18 0.68 11.55
N LEU A 53 -24.38 -0.10 10.81
CA LEU A 53 -22.98 -0.41 11.16
C LEU A 53 -22.08 0.84 11.13
N ARG A 54 -22.32 1.74 10.17
CA ARG A 54 -21.62 3.02 10.07
C ARG A 54 -21.96 3.93 11.25
N GLU A 55 -23.24 4.01 11.64
CA GLU A 55 -23.67 4.73 12.84
C GLU A 55 -23.09 4.12 14.12
N GLN A 56 -23.13 2.79 14.27
CA GLN A 56 -22.53 2.12 15.43
C GLN A 56 -21.02 2.39 15.53
N SER A 57 -20.32 2.39 14.39
CA SER A 57 -18.90 2.72 14.33
C SER A 57 -18.64 4.19 14.69
N LEU A 58 -19.45 5.12 14.16
CA LEU A 58 -19.38 6.54 14.51
C LEU A 58 -19.64 6.77 16.00
N ARG A 59 -20.63 6.09 16.61
CA ARG A 59 -20.92 6.17 18.04
C ARG A 59 -19.78 5.62 18.92
N LYS A 60 -19.07 4.59 18.46
CA LYS A 60 -17.86 4.08 19.15
C LYS A 60 -16.70 5.07 19.05
N ILE A 61 -16.49 5.67 17.88
CA ILE A 61 -15.46 6.69 17.67
C ILE A 61 -15.74 7.95 18.51
N LEU A 62 -17.00 8.41 18.54
CA LEU A 62 -17.42 9.53 19.38
C LEU A 62 -17.16 9.27 20.86
N ARG A 63 -17.54 8.09 21.39
CA ARG A 63 -17.24 7.70 22.78
C ARG A 63 -15.75 7.65 23.08
N GLN A 64 -14.94 7.17 22.13
CA GLN A 64 -13.48 7.14 22.28
C GLN A 64 -12.90 8.56 22.37
N HIS A 65 -13.34 9.46 21.49
CA HIS A 65 -12.90 10.86 21.54
C HIS A 65 -13.40 11.58 22.79
N GLU A 66 -14.61 11.28 23.28
CA GLU A 66 -15.15 11.84 24.52
C GLU A 66 -14.30 11.42 25.73
N MET A 67 -13.89 10.15 25.81
CA MET A 67 -12.95 9.68 26.84
C MET A 67 -11.57 10.33 26.74
N GLU A 68 -11.05 10.55 25.52
CA GLU A 68 -9.76 11.22 25.32
C GLU A 68 -9.79 12.71 25.68
N ILE A 69 -10.89 13.39 25.33
CA ILE A 69 -11.12 14.79 25.70
C ILE A 69 -11.25 14.90 27.23
N GLN A 70 -12.00 14.00 27.86
CA GLN A 70 -12.13 13.98 29.32
C GLN A 70 -10.79 13.73 30.01
N ALA A 71 -9.99 12.77 29.52
CA ALA A 71 -8.66 12.51 30.04
C ALA A 71 -7.70 13.71 29.84
N ALA A 72 -7.83 14.47 28.76
CA ALA A 72 -7.07 15.69 28.52
C ALA A 72 -7.49 16.83 29.47
N ILE A 73 -8.79 16.97 29.72
CA ILE A 73 -9.35 17.93 30.70
C ILE A 73 -8.85 17.58 32.11
N ASP A 74 -8.94 16.31 32.53
CA ASP A 74 -8.51 15.86 33.85
C ASP A 74 -6.99 16.07 34.04
N ASN A 75 -6.19 15.82 33.00
CA ASN A 75 -4.75 16.09 33.03
C ASN A 75 -4.44 17.59 33.15
N ASN A 76 -5.17 18.45 32.43
CA ASN A 76 -5.00 19.91 32.54
C ASN A 76 -5.43 20.44 33.91
N ILE A 77 -6.54 19.93 34.47
CA ILE A 77 -6.97 20.25 35.84
C ILE A 77 -5.89 19.80 36.84
N GLY A 78 -5.36 18.59 36.69
CA GLY A 78 -4.28 18.07 37.54
C GLY A 78 -2.97 18.84 37.40
N TRP A 79 -2.67 19.38 36.22
CA TRP A 79 -1.53 20.27 35.99
C TRP A 79 -1.75 21.63 36.66
N PHE A 80 -2.92 22.23 36.47
CA PHE A 80 -3.29 23.52 37.06
C PHE A 80 -3.31 23.48 38.59
N SER A 81 -3.83 22.40 39.18
CA SER A 81 -3.82 22.18 40.63
C SER A 81 -2.39 22.04 41.18
N ARG A 82 -1.49 21.40 40.45
CA ARG A 82 -0.06 21.30 40.82
C ARG A 82 0.66 22.64 40.67
N TYR A 83 0.32 23.42 39.65
CA TYR A 83 0.84 24.76 39.45
C TYR A 83 0.42 25.72 40.58
N LEU A 84 -0.86 25.73 40.96
CA LEU A 84 -1.36 26.53 42.09
C LEU A 84 -0.75 26.10 43.44
N SER A 85 -0.48 24.80 43.62
CA SER A 85 0.19 24.29 44.82
C SER A 85 1.64 24.79 44.91
N ARG A 86 2.35 24.86 43.78
CA ARG A 86 3.71 25.42 43.71
C ARG A 86 3.74 26.93 43.97
N LEU A 87 2.75 27.67 43.46
CA LEU A 87 2.61 29.10 43.75
C LEU A 87 2.33 29.36 45.25
N ARG A 88 1.51 28.54 45.90
CA ARG A 88 1.30 28.63 47.36
C ARG A 88 2.57 28.32 48.16
N LEU A 89 3.35 27.32 47.75
CA LEU A 89 4.65 27.00 48.38
C LEU A 89 5.67 28.13 48.18
N SER A 90 5.68 28.78 47.01
CA SER A 90 6.54 29.94 46.73
C SER A 90 6.15 31.18 47.56
N SER A 91 4.85 31.41 47.80
CA SER A 91 4.41 32.52 48.66
C SER A 91 4.75 32.31 50.15
N ARG A 92 4.92 31.05 50.58
CA ARG A 92 5.27 30.70 51.96
C ARG A 92 6.78 30.70 52.21
N ALA A 93 7.59 30.62 51.14
CA ALA A 93 9.05 30.69 51.20
C ALA A 93 9.61 32.12 51.07
N GLY A 94 8.77 33.12 50.75
CA GLY A 94 9.17 34.53 50.60
C GLY A 94 8.83 35.44 51.79
N ALA A 95 8.39 34.88 52.93
CA ALA A 95 7.99 35.65 54.13
C ALA A 95 8.91 35.35 55.33
N GLY A 96 10.22 35.41 55.12
CA GLY A 96 11.19 35.20 56.18
C GLY A 96 12.61 35.53 55.73
N ARG A 97 12.95 36.82 55.77
CA ARG A 97 14.28 37.40 56.02
C ARG A 97 14.24 38.89 55.63
N ASP A 98 13.91 39.72 56.60
CA ASP A 98 14.39 41.10 56.73
C ASP A 98 15.18 41.17 58.06
N GLU A 99 16.05 42.18 58.18
CA GLU A 99 17.09 42.47 59.21
C GLU A 99 18.48 41.92 58.78
N ASP A 100 19.53 42.69 58.48
CA ASP A 100 19.89 44.08 58.80
C ASP A 100 20.97 44.67 57.85
N ASP A 101 21.11 46.01 57.93
CA ASP A 101 22.27 46.90 57.69
C ASP A 101 22.60 47.48 56.28
N ASP A 102 22.12 48.72 56.11
CA ASP A 102 22.83 50.00 55.87
C ASP A 102 23.68 50.32 54.60
N ASP A 103 23.28 51.47 54.00
CA ASP A 103 24.03 52.54 53.31
C ASP A 103 24.91 52.20 52.09
N ASP A 104 24.94 52.94 50.97
CA ASP A 104 24.76 54.37 50.78
C ASP A 104 24.53 54.71 49.28
N SER A 105 23.74 55.77 49.05
CA SER A 105 23.78 56.72 47.93
C SER A 105 23.62 56.32 46.43
N SER A 106 22.53 56.85 45.85
CA SER A 106 22.49 57.79 44.69
C SER A 106 21.74 57.41 43.39
N SER A 107 20.74 58.25 43.09
CA SER A 107 20.20 58.70 41.78
C SER A 107 19.41 57.70 40.92
N SER A 108 18.08 57.79 40.99
CA SER A 108 17.17 58.51 40.05
C SER A 108 16.73 57.63 38.86
N SER A 109 15.60 56.94 38.99
CA SER A 109 14.25 57.38 38.57
C SER A 109 14.01 57.33 37.06
N SER A 110 13.15 56.43 36.60
CA SER A 110 11.80 56.81 36.15
C SER A 110 10.96 55.63 35.63
N HIS A 111 9.80 55.48 36.28
CA HIS A 111 8.45 55.19 35.74
C HIS A 111 8.24 53.86 34.96
N SER A 112 7.52 52.85 35.48
CA SER A 112 6.07 52.77 35.81
C SER A 112 5.17 53.15 34.62
N ALA A 113 4.11 52.47 34.22
CA ALA A 113 3.34 51.32 34.69
C ALA A 113 2.53 50.85 33.45
N SER A 114 2.37 49.55 33.22
CA SER A 114 1.13 48.79 33.47
C SER A 114 -0.18 49.53 33.19
N ALA A 115 -0.93 49.11 32.17
CA ALA A 115 -2.13 48.28 32.37
C ALA A 115 -2.96 48.14 31.07
N THR A 116 -3.17 46.89 30.67
CA THR A 116 -4.42 46.24 30.20
C THR A 116 -5.46 47.03 29.41
N VAL A 117 -5.88 46.49 28.25
CA VAL A 117 -7.27 46.61 27.74
C VAL A 117 -7.72 45.32 27.05
N THR A 118 -8.97 44.95 27.34
CA THR A 118 -9.76 43.80 26.90
C THR A 118 -10.51 44.07 25.58
N LEU A 119 -10.91 42.97 24.92
CA LEU A 119 -11.76 42.81 23.72
C LEU A 119 -12.94 43.79 23.52
N ALA A 120 -13.20 44.16 22.26
CA ALA A 120 -14.56 44.37 21.73
C ALA A 120 -14.63 44.18 20.19
N SER A 121 -15.79 43.67 19.78
CA SER A 121 -16.31 43.40 18.44
C SER A 121 -16.64 44.67 17.62
N GLY A 122 -16.58 44.55 16.28
CA GLY A 122 -17.15 45.55 15.36
C GLY A 122 -17.47 44.97 13.98
N THR A 123 -18.74 45.06 13.58
CA THR A 123 -19.30 44.82 12.24
C THR A 123 -19.22 46.09 11.39
N SER A 124 -19.00 45.98 10.07
CA SER A 124 -19.50 46.97 9.09
C SER A 124 -19.62 46.39 7.68
N GLU A 125 -20.77 46.65 7.05
CA GLU A 125 -21.16 46.40 5.66
C GLU A 125 -20.59 47.44 4.67
N GLY A 126 -20.73 47.13 3.37
CA GLY A 126 -20.70 48.07 2.23
C GLY A 126 -19.37 48.08 1.46
N GLY A 127 -19.26 47.99 0.14
CA GLY A 127 -20.25 47.99 -0.94
C GLY A 127 -19.58 48.49 -2.25
N VAL A 128 -19.60 47.63 -3.27
CA VAL A 128 -19.84 47.88 -4.72
C VAL A 128 -18.89 48.74 -5.60
N HIS A 129 -18.76 48.26 -6.84
CA HIS A 129 -18.25 48.80 -8.13
C HIS A 129 -16.78 48.49 -8.48
N GLY A 130 -16.43 47.97 -9.66
CA GLY A 130 -17.18 47.72 -10.91
C GLY A 130 -16.23 47.86 -12.11
N GLY A 131 -16.45 47.09 -13.19
CA GLY A 131 -15.76 47.23 -14.49
C GLY A 131 -14.73 46.12 -14.78
N GLU A 132 -14.97 45.04 -15.53
CA GLU A 132 -15.60 44.81 -16.84
C GLU A 132 -14.60 44.87 -18.02
N ALA A 133 -14.51 43.73 -18.74
CA ALA A 133 -14.19 43.50 -20.17
C ALA A 133 -13.65 42.04 -20.27
N ALA A 134 -14.36 40.99 -20.70
CA ALA A 134 -15.29 40.77 -21.81
C ALA A 134 -14.64 40.90 -23.20
N GLU A 135 -14.36 39.74 -23.81
CA GLU A 135 -14.51 39.41 -25.25
C GLU A 135 -14.28 37.88 -25.35
N GLY A 136 -15.13 37.03 -25.95
CA GLY A 136 -16.22 37.25 -26.88
C GLY A 136 -15.87 36.58 -28.21
N GLY A 137 -16.51 35.44 -28.53
CA GLY A 137 -16.38 34.80 -29.84
C GLY A 137 -16.99 33.41 -29.91
N GLY A 138 -18.26 33.33 -30.29
CA GLY A 138 -18.97 32.09 -30.61
C GLY A 138 -19.35 31.97 -32.09
N ALA A 139 -19.68 30.75 -32.52
CA ALA A 139 -20.63 30.33 -33.58
C ALA A 139 -20.43 28.82 -33.79
N GLY A 140 -21.44 27.94 -33.67
CA GLY A 140 -22.41 27.57 -34.73
C GLY A 140 -21.74 26.67 -35.80
N GLY A 141 -22.18 25.49 -36.22
CA GLY A 141 -23.33 24.62 -36.02
C GLY A 141 -23.32 23.55 -37.14
N VAL A 142 -24.03 22.42 -36.92
CA VAL A 142 -24.73 21.56 -37.93
C VAL A 142 -23.98 20.44 -38.69
N ALA A 143 -24.49 19.21 -38.44
CA ALA A 143 -24.80 18.05 -39.31
C ALA A 143 -23.79 16.98 -39.77
N GLY A 144 -24.27 15.73 -39.64
CA GLY A 144 -23.94 14.51 -40.41
C GLY A 144 -23.07 13.51 -39.64
N GLY A 145 -23.43 12.26 -39.33
CA GLY A 145 -24.46 11.35 -39.83
C GLY A 145 -23.83 9.97 -40.13
N GLY A 146 -24.32 8.90 -39.51
CA GLY A 146 -23.93 7.48 -39.69
C GLY A 146 -23.34 6.87 -38.41
N GLY A 147 -24.02 6.01 -37.62
CA GLY A 147 -24.74 4.78 -38.02
C GLY A 147 -23.70 3.70 -38.31
N GLU A 148 -23.48 2.67 -37.49
CA GLU A 148 -24.41 1.56 -37.26
C GLU A 148 -24.20 0.81 -35.94
N ASP A 149 -25.30 0.18 -35.54
CA ASP A 149 -25.58 -0.61 -34.36
C ASP A 149 -24.89 -1.98 -34.30
N GLY A 150 -24.73 -2.46 -33.06
CA GLY A 150 -24.44 -3.86 -32.74
C GLY A 150 -24.96 -4.22 -31.35
N LYS A 151 -26.29 -4.25 -31.18
CA LYS A 151 -26.97 -4.85 -30.02
C LYS A 151 -26.72 -6.36 -30.00
N GLY A 152 -26.15 -6.86 -28.90
CA GLY A 152 -26.16 -8.28 -28.54
C GLY A 152 -26.52 -8.42 -27.05
N GLY A 153 -27.78 -8.73 -26.78
CA GLY A 153 -28.24 -9.11 -25.44
C GLY A 153 -27.70 -10.49 -25.06
N GLY A 154 -27.24 -10.63 -23.82
CA GLY A 154 -26.75 -11.87 -23.25
C GLY A 154 -27.05 -11.93 -21.76
N GLU A 155 -27.94 -12.85 -21.41
CA GLU A 155 -28.53 -13.09 -20.09
C GLU A 155 -27.51 -13.35 -18.98
N GLY A 156 -27.88 -12.91 -17.77
CA GLY A 156 -27.16 -13.22 -16.55
C GLY A 156 -27.26 -14.69 -16.19
N ARG A 157 -26.11 -15.38 -16.16
CA ARG A 157 -25.92 -16.62 -15.41
C ARG A 157 -25.07 -16.34 -14.18
N GLY A 158 -25.69 -16.49 -13.01
CA GLY A 158 -25.01 -16.66 -11.74
C GLY A 158 -24.14 -17.90 -11.77
N GLY A 159 -22.85 -17.72 -12.08
CA GLY A 159 -21.84 -18.75 -11.98
C GLY A 159 -20.92 -18.47 -10.80
N LYS A 160 -20.83 -19.43 -9.86
CA LYS A 160 -19.68 -19.55 -8.96
C LYS A 160 -18.41 -19.34 -9.79
N LYS A 161 -17.61 -18.32 -9.49
CA LYS A 161 -16.29 -18.12 -10.12
C LYS A 161 -15.39 -19.31 -9.80
N LYS A 162 -15.46 -20.37 -10.62
CA LYS A 162 -14.33 -21.26 -10.86
C LYS A 162 -13.19 -20.37 -11.38
N GLY A 163 -12.01 -20.50 -10.79
CA GLY A 163 -10.83 -19.76 -11.26
C GLY A 163 -10.67 -20.05 -12.74
N LYS A 164 -10.60 -18.99 -13.57
CA LYS A 164 -10.17 -19.14 -14.95
C LYS A 164 -8.74 -19.66 -14.88
N GLU A 165 -8.55 -20.91 -15.30
CA GLU A 165 -7.22 -21.39 -15.68
C GLU A 165 -6.75 -20.46 -16.81
N GLN A 166 -5.74 -19.65 -16.53
CA GLN A 166 -5.22 -18.71 -17.51
C GLN A 166 -4.40 -19.47 -18.53
N ASP A 167 -4.70 -19.23 -19.79
CA ASP A 167 -3.90 -19.68 -20.91
C ASP A 167 -2.53 -18.98 -20.87
N LEU A 168 -1.49 -19.74 -20.53
CA LEU A 168 -0.09 -19.27 -20.45
C LEU A 168 0.56 -19.16 -21.83
N SER A 169 -0.15 -19.52 -22.92
CA SER A 169 0.40 -19.61 -24.28
C SER A 169 0.92 -18.29 -24.85
N ASN A 170 0.51 -17.13 -24.32
CA ASN A 170 0.85 -15.81 -24.84
C ASN A 170 1.77 -14.97 -23.92
N LEU A 171 2.45 -15.60 -22.96
CA LEU A 171 3.34 -14.88 -22.02
C LEU A 171 4.63 -14.38 -22.65
N ASN A 172 5.04 -14.92 -23.80
CA ASN A 172 6.30 -14.55 -24.46
C ASN A 172 6.14 -13.37 -25.44
N ASN A 173 4.95 -12.79 -25.57
CA ASN A 173 4.78 -11.56 -26.33
C ASN A 173 5.70 -10.48 -25.73
N MET A 174 6.49 -9.80 -26.56
CA MET A 174 7.43 -8.74 -26.16
C MET A 174 7.01 -7.33 -26.61
N ASP A 175 5.86 -7.18 -27.28
CA ASP A 175 5.31 -5.92 -27.79
C ASP A 175 5.32 -4.80 -26.77
N MET A 176 5.67 -3.60 -27.22
CA MET A 176 5.66 -2.40 -26.40
C MET A 176 4.27 -1.76 -26.43
N PRO A 177 3.55 -1.66 -25.30
CA PRO A 177 2.34 -0.86 -25.24
C PRO A 177 2.62 0.58 -25.65
N MET A 178 1.72 1.14 -26.45
CA MET A 178 1.82 2.52 -26.92
C MET A 178 0.73 3.39 -26.27
N HIS A 179 0.99 4.68 -26.11
CA HIS A 179 0.00 5.68 -25.72
C HIS A 179 0.03 6.89 -26.64
N LYS A 180 -1.04 7.69 -26.65
CA LYS A 180 -1.07 8.94 -27.39
C LYS A 180 -0.62 10.09 -26.49
N VAL A 181 0.44 10.79 -26.89
CA VAL A 181 0.93 12.02 -26.28
C VAL A 181 0.84 13.12 -27.34
N HIS A 182 0.04 14.16 -27.08
CA HIS A 182 -0.23 15.25 -28.04
C HIS A 182 -0.60 14.76 -29.46
N GLY A 183 -1.39 13.69 -29.55
CA GLY A 183 -1.83 13.10 -30.83
C GLY A 183 -0.82 12.14 -31.48
N LYS A 184 0.44 12.11 -31.03
CA LYS A 184 1.47 11.18 -31.51
C LYS A 184 1.46 9.89 -30.70
N LEU A 185 1.61 8.76 -31.39
CA LEU A 185 1.74 7.46 -30.76
C LEU A 185 3.18 7.27 -30.26
N GLU A 186 3.34 7.07 -28.96
CA GLU A 186 4.65 6.93 -28.30
C GLU A 186 4.69 5.64 -27.45
N PRO A 187 5.86 5.01 -27.29
CA PRO A 187 5.99 3.82 -26.44
C PRO A 187 5.83 4.19 -24.97
N CYS A 188 5.08 3.39 -24.23
CA CYS A 188 4.85 3.62 -22.80
C CYS A 188 6.08 3.40 -21.92
N LEU A 189 7.13 2.78 -22.46
CA LEU A 189 8.46 2.68 -21.87
C LEU A 189 9.48 2.73 -23.02
N PRO A 190 10.06 3.91 -23.35
CA PRO A 190 11.02 4.05 -24.43
C PRO A 190 12.38 3.47 -24.02
N LEU A 191 12.51 2.14 -24.02
CA LEU A 191 13.80 1.48 -23.77
C LEU A 191 14.77 1.75 -24.92
N PRO A 192 16.07 1.92 -24.62
CA PRO A 192 17.09 1.98 -25.65
C PRO A 192 17.17 0.61 -26.38
N PRO A 193 17.66 0.60 -27.62
CA PRO A 193 17.85 -0.63 -28.39
C PRO A 193 18.91 -1.54 -27.73
N GLU A 194 18.87 -2.83 -28.04
CA GLU A 194 19.73 -3.85 -27.42
C GLU A 194 21.25 -3.57 -27.46
N PRO A 195 21.83 -3.03 -28.57
CA PRO A 195 23.24 -2.66 -28.58
C PRO A 195 23.58 -1.62 -27.51
N GLU A 196 22.72 -0.61 -27.31
CA GLU A 196 22.92 0.41 -26.29
C GLU A 196 22.73 -0.15 -24.87
N LEU A 197 21.76 -1.07 -24.68
CA LEU A 197 21.56 -1.75 -23.39
C LEU A 197 22.82 -2.49 -22.92
N SER A 198 23.55 -3.10 -23.86
CA SER A 198 24.76 -3.88 -23.60
C SER A 198 25.94 -3.01 -23.16
N HIS A 199 25.89 -1.71 -23.45
CA HIS A 199 26.92 -0.74 -23.06
C HIS A 199 26.52 0.10 -21.85
N LEU A 200 25.38 -0.17 -21.21
CA LEU A 200 24.98 0.54 -20.01
C LEU A 200 25.90 0.20 -18.83
N GLU A 201 26.42 1.24 -18.21
CA GLU A 201 27.16 1.19 -16.95
C GLU A 201 26.36 1.84 -15.83
N LEU A 202 26.60 1.39 -14.60
CA LEU A 202 26.00 2.02 -13.43
C LEU A 202 26.56 3.45 -13.34
N PRO A 203 25.71 4.49 -13.35
CA PRO A 203 26.20 5.87 -13.33
C PRO A 203 26.82 6.20 -11.98
N GLU A 204 27.50 7.33 -11.77
CA GLU A 204 27.95 7.70 -10.41
C GLU A 204 26.81 7.77 -9.37
N PRO A 205 27.05 7.45 -8.08
CA PRO A 205 26.05 7.57 -7.01
C PRO A 205 25.44 8.97 -6.95
N LEU A 206 24.15 9.05 -6.66
CA LEU A 206 23.53 10.32 -6.33
C LEU A 206 24.21 10.92 -5.08
N PRO A 207 24.39 12.25 -5.03
CA PRO A 207 24.95 12.89 -3.86
C PRO A 207 24.02 12.69 -2.66
N ASP A 208 24.61 12.66 -1.47
CA ASP A 208 23.84 12.57 -0.24
C ASP A 208 22.83 13.72 -0.16
N THR A 209 21.63 13.39 0.33
CA THR A 209 20.62 14.39 0.68
C THR A 209 20.93 15.00 2.04
N VAL A 210 19.90 15.52 2.73
CA VAL A 210 20.02 15.94 4.14
C VAL A 210 20.56 14.80 5.02
N VAL A 211 20.20 13.54 4.75
CA VAL A 211 20.69 12.38 5.53
C VAL A 211 22.04 11.92 5.00
N LYS A 212 23.09 12.12 5.79
CA LYS A 212 24.48 11.71 5.48
C LYS A 212 24.85 10.38 6.13
N ARG A 213 24.27 10.06 7.28
CA ARG A 213 24.52 8.82 8.02
C ARG A 213 23.21 8.18 8.44
N LEU A 214 22.92 6.99 7.91
CA LEU A 214 21.78 6.18 8.31
C LEU A 214 22.27 4.94 9.06
N ARG A 215 21.88 4.83 10.33
CA ARG A 215 22.09 3.65 11.17
C ARG A 215 20.78 2.94 11.39
N TYR A 216 20.88 1.65 11.65
CA TYR A 216 19.73 0.80 11.93
C TYR A 216 19.89 0.26 13.34
N TYR A 217 18.80 0.23 14.11
CA TYR A 217 18.83 -0.47 15.39
C TYR A 217 19.20 -1.94 15.15
N HIS A 218 20.25 -2.38 15.82
CA HIS A 218 20.64 -3.79 15.91
C HIS A 218 20.25 -4.28 17.30
N MET A 219 19.70 -5.49 17.38
CA MET A 219 19.56 -6.19 18.65
C MET A 219 20.95 -6.70 19.01
N ASP A 220 21.51 -6.29 20.14
CA ASP A 220 22.71 -6.92 20.68
C ASP A 220 22.38 -8.37 21.05
N GLU A 221 23.20 -9.33 20.60
CA GLU A 221 23.01 -10.76 20.86
C GLU A 221 23.02 -11.07 22.38
N ASP A 222 23.65 -10.21 23.18
CA ASP A 222 23.83 -10.36 24.63
C ASP A 222 22.59 -10.01 25.48
N ALA A 223 21.53 -9.45 24.88
CA ALA A 223 20.30 -9.07 25.60
C ALA A 223 19.29 -10.23 25.77
N ILE A 224 19.65 -11.45 25.35
CA ILE A 224 18.78 -12.64 25.40
C ILE A 224 19.08 -13.47 26.66
N GLU A 225 18.98 -12.87 27.85
CA GLU A 225 18.72 -13.61 29.08
C GLU A 225 17.22 -13.54 29.37
N ILE A 226 16.46 -14.47 28.79
CA ILE A 226 15.05 -14.67 29.14
C ILE A 226 15.03 -15.38 30.50
N GLU A 227 14.66 -14.64 31.56
CA GLU A 227 14.26 -15.21 32.84
C GLU A 227 13.18 -16.28 32.61
N THR A 228 13.61 -17.53 32.70
CA THR A 228 12.74 -18.70 32.63
C THR A 228 12.16 -18.96 34.01
N THR A 229 11.10 -18.24 34.37
CA THR A 229 10.23 -18.63 35.49
C THR A 229 8.83 -18.98 34.99
N ALA A 230 8.62 -20.29 34.89
CA ALA A 230 7.39 -21.07 35.05
C ALA A 230 6.03 -20.52 34.54
N GLY A 231 5.41 -21.28 33.63
CA GLY A 231 3.94 -21.44 33.62
C GLY A 231 3.20 -21.00 32.35
N ALA A 232 3.09 -21.91 31.38
CA ALA A 232 1.93 -22.07 30.48
C ALA A 232 1.28 -20.80 29.85
N ARG A 233 1.97 -20.14 28.89
CA ARG A 233 1.38 -19.31 27.80
C ARG A 233 2.24 -19.30 26.53
N GLN A 234 2.61 -20.49 26.04
CA GLN A 234 3.79 -20.64 25.16
C GLN A 234 3.59 -20.30 23.66
N GLY A 235 2.37 -20.02 23.19
CA GLY A 235 2.10 -19.72 21.77
C GLY A 235 2.01 -18.22 21.41
N GLN A 236 1.67 -17.37 22.37
CA GLN A 236 1.38 -15.94 22.13
C GLN A 236 2.53 -15.04 22.61
N LEU A 237 3.23 -15.43 23.67
CA LEU A 237 4.34 -14.69 24.22
C LEU A 237 5.56 -14.70 23.27
N GLY A 238 5.93 -15.87 22.73
CA GLY A 238 7.07 -16.01 21.80
C GLY A 238 6.93 -15.22 20.50
N ARG A 239 5.70 -15.10 19.95
CA ARG A 239 5.44 -14.28 18.75
C ARG A 239 5.50 -12.78 19.03
N THR A 240 5.04 -12.34 20.20
CA THR A 240 5.08 -10.91 20.58
C THR A 240 6.53 -10.47 20.75
N VAL A 241 7.35 -11.31 21.37
CA VAL A 241 8.79 -11.13 21.51
C VAL A 241 9.48 -11.07 20.13
N GLN A 242 9.17 -11.98 19.21
CA GLN A 242 9.78 -12.01 17.86
C GLN A 242 9.40 -10.80 16.99
N LEU A 243 8.16 -10.30 17.10
CA LEU A 243 7.69 -9.07 16.43
C LEU A 243 8.40 -7.83 17.00
N ASP A 244 8.53 -7.74 18.33
CA ASP A 244 9.23 -6.65 19.00
C ASP A 244 10.73 -6.65 18.66
N MET A 245 11.33 -7.83 18.42
CA MET A 245 12.73 -7.99 18.06
C MET A 245 13.08 -7.58 16.62
N PHE A 246 12.23 -7.88 15.61
CA PHE A 246 12.65 -7.71 14.21
C PHE A 246 12.72 -6.23 13.77
N TRP A 247 11.73 -5.41 14.09
CA TRP A 247 11.73 -3.97 13.74
C TRP A 247 11.45 -3.07 14.95
N GLY A 248 11.46 -3.57 16.18
CA GLY A 248 11.19 -2.75 17.36
C GLY A 248 9.73 -2.28 17.47
N LYS A 249 9.14 -2.41 18.65
CA LYS A 249 7.84 -1.78 18.92
C LYS A 249 8.02 -0.31 19.23
N GLN A 250 7.94 0.53 18.20
CA GLN A 250 7.98 1.98 18.38
C GLN A 250 6.73 2.48 19.15
N THR A 251 6.92 3.40 20.08
CA THR A 251 5.87 4.28 20.62
C THR A 251 5.43 5.31 19.57
N MET A 252 4.30 5.99 19.81
CA MET A 252 3.87 7.08 18.92
C MET A 252 4.84 8.28 18.95
N GLY A 253 5.54 8.50 20.07
CA GLY A 253 6.58 9.52 20.19
C GLY A 253 7.82 9.19 19.35
N GLU A 254 8.31 7.96 19.44
CA GLU A 254 9.45 7.49 18.62
C GLU A 254 9.11 7.49 17.13
N ARG A 255 7.89 7.06 16.78
CA ARG A 255 7.36 7.21 15.42
C ARG A 255 7.39 8.67 14.98
N ALA A 256 6.90 9.61 15.79
CA ALA A 256 6.89 11.02 15.42
C ALA A 256 8.32 11.59 15.25
N LYS A 257 9.26 11.15 16.09
CA LYS A 257 10.67 11.53 16.04
C LYS A 257 11.36 10.99 14.78
N SER A 258 11.05 9.77 14.33
CA SER A 258 11.70 9.14 13.18
C SER A 258 11.40 9.83 11.84
N PHE A 259 10.30 10.61 11.76
CA PHE A 259 9.98 11.48 10.62
C PHE A 259 10.67 12.85 10.65
N ARG A 260 11.40 13.20 11.73
CA ARG A 260 12.18 14.45 11.80
C ARG A 260 13.57 14.18 11.22
N VAL A 261 13.76 14.56 9.96
CA VAL A 261 14.99 14.32 9.21
C VAL A 261 16.16 15.12 9.82
N GLN A 262 17.27 14.42 10.05
CA GLN A 262 18.54 14.96 10.54
C GLN A 262 19.70 14.41 9.68
N GLU A 263 20.89 14.99 9.81
CA GLU A 263 22.07 14.48 9.09
C GLU A 263 22.44 13.04 9.49
N SER A 264 22.22 12.70 10.76
CA SER A 264 22.42 11.36 11.29
C SER A 264 21.09 10.82 11.78
N MET A 265 20.62 9.76 11.15
CA MET A 265 19.37 9.10 11.49
C MET A 265 19.64 7.70 12.03
N GLU A 266 18.86 7.30 13.03
CA GLU A 266 18.82 5.93 13.54
C GLU A 266 17.37 5.46 13.50
N VAL A 267 17.12 4.33 12.84
CA VAL A 267 15.75 3.87 12.55
C VAL A 267 15.64 2.36 12.69
N HIS A 268 14.50 1.89 13.20
CA HIS A 268 14.23 0.46 13.13
C HIS A 268 13.82 0.10 11.69
N CYS A 269 14.45 -0.92 11.12
CA CYS A 269 14.31 -1.20 9.71
C CYS A 269 14.34 -2.69 9.36
N GLY A 270 13.87 -3.55 10.26
CA GLY A 270 13.99 -4.98 10.07
C GLY A 270 15.43 -5.49 10.09
N PHE A 271 15.61 -6.71 10.58
CA PHE A 271 16.93 -7.32 10.62
C PHE A 271 16.87 -8.81 10.27
N ALA A 272 17.58 -9.18 9.22
CA ALA A 272 17.77 -10.58 8.83
C ALA A 272 19.00 -11.13 9.55
N GLY A 273 18.80 -12.15 10.39
CA GLY A 273 19.85 -12.78 11.17
C GLY A 273 19.36 -14.05 11.86
N PRO A 274 20.26 -14.81 12.49
CA PRO A 274 19.88 -15.89 13.40
C PRO A 274 18.98 -15.33 14.51
N ASN A 275 17.90 -16.02 14.86
CA ASN A 275 16.99 -15.69 15.97
C ASN A 275 16.23 -14.34 15.87
N THR A 276 16.37 -13.58 14.78
CA THR A 276 15.76 -12.24 14.69
C THR A 276 14.42 -12.21 13.96
N GLY A 277 13.99 -13.35 13.43
CA GLY A 277 12.69 -13.50 12.78
C GLY A 277 12.71 -13.42 11.25
N PHE A 278 13.85 -13.51 10.56
CA PHE A 278 13.87 -13.72 9.10
C PHE A 278 15.19 -14.39 8.74
N THR A 279 15.28 -15.68 9.00
CA THR A 279 16.55 -16.40 8.95
C THR A 279 16.83 -16.87 7.54
N VAL A 280 17.94 -16.38 6.98
CA VAL A 280 18.47 -16.77 5.68
C VAL A 280 19.75 -17.56 5.90
N ALA A 281 19.94 -18.67 5.18
CA ALA A 281 21.14 -19.48 5.32
C ALA A 281 22.41 -18.64 5.02
N GLU A 282 23.48 -18.86 5.78
CA GLU A 282 24.70 -18.06 5.70
C GLU A 282 25.31 -18.05 4.27
N LYS A 283 25.24 -19.18 3.57
CA LYS A 283 25.66 -19.29 2.16
C LYS A 283 24.89 -18.33 1.24
N ASP A 284 23.59 -18.17 1.48
CA ASP A 284 22.73 -17.29 0.71
C ASP A 284 22.94 -15.84 1.11
N GLN A 285 23.12 -15.54 2.40
CA GLN A 285 23.51 -14.19 2.85
C GLN A 285 24.82 -13.75 2.19
N ARG A 286 25.85 -14.62 2.13
CA ARG A 286 27.11 -14.32 1.44
C ARG A 286 26.91 -14.10 -0.05
N TRP A 287 26.00 -14.81 -0.69
CA TRP A 287 25.71 -14.64 -2.10
C TRP A 287 24.98 -13.31 -2.37
N LEU A 288 23.94 -12.99 -1.59
CA LEU A 288 23.17 -11.74 -1.69
C LEU A 288 24.06 -10.51 -1.50
N LYS A 289 25.07 -10.59 -0.63
CA LYS A 289 26.08 -9.53 -0.42
C LYS A 289 26.90 -9.21 -1.66
N ARG A 290 26.95 -10.05 -2.69
CA ARG A 290 27.75 -9.80 -3.92
C ARG A 290 26.99 -9.02 -4.99
N CYS A 291 25.67 -8.95 -4.88
CA CYS A 291 24.84 -8.32 -5.89
C CYS A 291 25.01 -6.80 -5.85
N GLN A 292 25.34 -6.20 -7.00
CA GLN A 292 25.32 -4.73 -7.18
C GLN A 292 23.95 -4.24 -7.65
N VAL A 293 23.26 -5.05 -8.45
CA VAL A 293 21.88 -4.82 -8.90
C VAL A 293 21.07 -6.09 -8.64
N ALA A 294 19.85 -5.95 -8.14
CA ALA A 294 18.98 -7.09 -7.86
C ALA A 294 17.55 -6.89 -8.40
N VAL A 295 17.06 -7.87 -9.17
CA VAL A 295 15.64 -8.06 -9.43
C VAL A 295 15.10 -9.05 -8.40
N VAL A 296 14.07 -8.65 -7.65
CA VAL A 296 13.61 -9.36 -6.47
C VAL A 296 12.11 -9.64 -6.57
N THR A 297 11.73 -10.89 -6.30
CA THR A 297 10.36 -11.30 -6.06
C THR A 297 10.27 -12.15 -4.79
N ALA A 298 9.06 -12.40 -4.28
CA ALA A 298 8.87 -13.32 -3.16
C ALA A 298 7.50 -13.98 -3.22
N ILE A 299 7.46 -15.24 -2.79
CA ILE A 299 6.24 -16.03 -2.64
C ILE A 299 6.28 -16.63 -1.24
N PHE A 300 5.29 -16.33 -0.43
CA PHE A 300 5.15 -16.86 0.93
C PHE A 300 3.77 -17.49 1.11
N GLY A 301 3.73 -18.67 1.74
CA GLY A 301 2.51 -19.46 1.91
C GLY A 301 1.97 -20.12 0.63
N GLY A 302 2.80 -20.28 -0.41
CA GLY A 302 2.49 -21.10 -1.59
C GLY A 302 1.33 -20.61 -2.46
N GLY A 303 1.02 -19.30 -2.46
CA GLY A 303 -0.18 -18.78 -3.14
C GLY A 303 -0.02 -18.43 -4.62
N ASP A 304 1.22 -18.35 -5.10
CA ASP A 304 1.59 -17.91 -6.44
C ASP A 304 2.54 -18.91 -7.09
N ILE A 305 2.70 -18.81 -8.41
CA ILE A 305 3.66 -19.60 -9.18
C ILE A 305 4.85 -18.71 -9.51
N LEU A 306 6.05 -19.29 -9.44
CA LEU A 306 7.24 -18.63 -9.93
C LEU A 306 7.24 -18.62 -11.46
N VAL A 307 7.19 -17.44 -12.06
CA VAL A 307 7.27 -17.28 -13.52
C VAL A 307 8.60 -16.66 -13.91
N GLN A 308 9.20 -17.19 -14.98
CA GLN A 308 10.52 -16.78 -15.44
C GLN A 308 10.50 -15.37 -16.03
N PRO A 309 11.49 -14.51 -15.72
CA PRO A 309 11.64 -13.24 -16.40
C PRO A 309 12.00 -13.48 -17.86
N ILE A 310 11.62 -12.56 -18.74
CA ILE A 310 11.91 -12.62 -20.17
C ILE A 310 12.46 -11.28 -20.68
N GLY A 311 13.21 -11.32 -21.80
CA GLY A 311 13.73 -10.13 -22.46
C GLY A 311 14.95 -9.50 -21.79
N MET A 312 15.80 -10.32 -21.18
CA MET A 312 17.07 -9.89 -20.59
C MET A 312 18.19 -10.02 -21.62
N THR A 313 19.03 -9.01 -21.75
CA THR A 313 20.27 -9.11 -22.53
C THR A 313 21.30 -9.99 -21.80
N GLN A 314 22.30 -10.49 -22.53
CA GLN A 314 23.40 -11.24 -21.91
C GLN A 314 24.12 -10.38 -20.85
N GLU A 315 24.33 -9.10 -21.15
CA GLU A 315 24.95 -8.14 -20.23
C GLU A 315 24.19 -8.04 -18.89
N SER A 316 22.86 -7.98 -18.94
CA SER A 316 22.02 -7.98 -17.74
C SER A 316 22.05 -9.29 -16.99
N LEU A 317 22.20 -10.43 -17.68
CA LEU A 317 22.33 -11.74 -17.02
C LEU A 317 23.64 -11.84 -16.20
N ASP A 318 24.69 -11.16 -16.65
CA ASP A 318 26.00 -11.17 -15.99
C ASP A 318 26.08 -10.14 -14.85
N LYS A 319 25.44 -8.97 -15.01
CA LYS A 319 25.48 -7.87 -14.03
C LYS A 319 24.39 -7.91 -12.95
N VAL A 320 23.26 -8.58 -13.20
CA VAL A 320 22.06 -8.48 -12.33
C VAL A 320 21.75 -9.80 -11.62
N CYS A 321 21.57 -9.73 -10.30
CA CYS A 321 21.07 -10.84 -9.52
C CYS A 321 19.54 -10.96 -9.65
N TYR A 322 19.04 -12.15 -9.99
CA TYR A 322 17.61 -12.46 -9.98
C TYR A 322 17.30 -13.36 -8.78
N VAL A 323 16.50 -12.87 -7.84
CA VAL A 323 16.25 -13.55 -6.56
C VAL A 323 14.77 -13.71 -6.27
N ALA A 324 14.37 -14.92 -5.90
CA ALA A 324 13.05 -15.22 -5.39
C ALA A 324 13.14 -15.75 -3.96
N PHE A 325 12.46 -15.07 -3.03
CA PHE A 325 12.39 -15.50 -1.63
C PHE A 325 11.18 -16.39 -1.40
N TRP A 326 11.40 -17.57 -0.83
CA TRP A 326 10.36 -18.55 -0.48
C TRP A 326 10.39 -18.90 1.01
N ASP A 327 9.26 -19.31 1.57
CA ASP A 327 9.21 -20.10 2.80
C ASP A 327 9.14 -21.60 2.51
N ASP A 328 9.31 -22.42 3.54
CA ASP A 328 9.24 -23.89 3.42
C ASP A 328 7.88 -24.35 2.83
N VAL A 329 6.79 -23.66 3.18
CA VAL A 329 5.45 -23.94 2.62
C VAL A 329 5.42 -23.71 1.11
N THR A 330 6.00 -22.61 0.64
CA THR A 330 6.10 -22.33 -0.80
C THR A 330 7.02 -23.33 -1.47
N ALA A 331 8.17 -23.66 -0.88
CA ALA A 331 9.09 -24.64 -1.46
C ALA A 331 8.40 -26.00 -1.68
N ALA A 332 7.63 -26.47 -0.69
CA ALA A 332 6.83 -27.70 -0.82
C ALA A 332 5.77 -27.57 -1.93
N ALA A 333 5.00 -26.48 -1.94
CA ALA A 333 3.95 -26.27 -2.95
C ALA A 333 4.49 -26.17 -4.39
N GLN A 334 5.67 -25.56 -4.58
CA GLN A 334 6.34 -25.49 -5.87
C GLN A 334 6.88 -26.85 -6.29
N ALA A 335 7.44 -27.62 -5.35
CA ALA A 335 7.91 -28.98 -5.61
C ALA A 335 6.77 -29.92 -6.06
N GLU A 336 5.59 -29.83 -5.43
CA GLU A 336 4.38 -30.55 -5.87
C GLU A 336 3.95 -30.16 -7.30
N ALA A 337 4.21 -28.92 -7.70
CA ALA A 337 3.97 -28.43 -9.06
C ALA A 337 5.12 -28.73 -10.05
N GLY A 338 6.14 -29.50 -9.63
CA GLY A 338 7.29 -29.85 -10.46
C GLY A 338 8.35 -28.76 -10.57
N VAL A 339 8.26 -27.70 -9.77
CA VAL A 339 9.20 -26.57 -9.75
C VAL A 339 10.15 -26.72 -8.56
N VAL A 340 11.24 -27.46 -8.78
CA VAL A 340 12.27 -27.72 -7.76
C VAL A 340 13.55 -26.98 -8.12
N PRO A 341 14.19 -26.26 -7.18
CA PRO A 341 15.48 -25.64 -7.41
C PRO A 341 16.56 -26.69 -7.66
N ASP A 342 17.46 -26.41 -8.60
CA ASP A 342 18.67 -27.20 -8.79
C ASP A 342 19.49 -27.25 -7.47
N PRO A 343 19.82 -28.43 -6.93
CA PRO A 343 20.44 -28.53 -5.60
C PRO A 343 21.82 -27.88 -5.47
N ALA A 344 22.59 -27.80 -6.58
CA ALA A 344 23.93 -27.25 -6.57
C ALA A 344 23.91 -25.72 -6.63
N THR A 345 23.02 -25.16 -7.45
CA THR A 345 22.96 -23.72 -7.74
C THR A 345 21.85 -23.00 -6.98
N MET A 346 20.89 -23.72 -6.42
CA MET A 346 19.63 -23.21 -5.87
C MET A 346 18.84 -22.37 -6.89
N ARG A 347 18.92 -22.69 -8.18
CA ARG A 347 18.23 -21.93 -9.24
C ARG A 347 17.02 -22.66 -9.79
N VAL A 348 16.01 -21.89 -10.17
CA VAL A 348 14.92 -22.29 -11.05
C VAL A 348 14.92 -21.31 -12.22
N GLY A 349 15.44 -21.74 -13.37
CA GLY A 349 15.72 -20.85 -14.50
C GLY A 349 16.66 -19.72 -14.07
N LEU A 350 16.26 -18.47 -14.30
CA LEU A 350 17.05 -17.29 -13.92
C LEU A 350 17.02 -17.02 -12.41
N TRP A 351 15.93 -17.38 -11.74
CA TRP A 351 15.74 -17.09 -10.32
C TRP A 351 16.64 -17.95 -9.45
N ARG A 352 17.51 -17.32 -8.65
CA ARG A 352 18.08 -17.97 -7.46
C ARG A 352 17.05 -17.96 -6.34
N ILE A 353 16.77 -19.12 -5.80
CA ILE A 353 15.81 -19.33 -4.71
C ILE A 353 16.54 -19.17 -3.38
N VAL A 354 15.98 -18.31 -2.52
CA VAL A 354 16.42 -18.15 -1.14
C VAL A 354 15.30 -18.60 -0.22
N ILE A 355 15.54 -19.68 0.52
CA ILE A 355 14.59 -20.17 1.51
C ILE A 355 14.77 -19.39 2.81
N VAL A 356 13.67 -18.82 3.29
CA VAL A 356 13.59 -18.05 4.52
C VAL A 356 12.91 -18.88 5.59
N LYS A 357 13.54 -18.95 6.75
CA LYS A 357 13.04 -19.62 7.96
C LYS A 357 12.68 -18.61 9.03
N ASP A 358 11.97 -19.09 10.05
CA ASP A 358 11.66 -18.34 11.27
C ASP A 358 10.97 -16.99 11.00
N LEU A 359 9.99 -16.98 10.09
CA LEU A 359 9.31 -15.76 9.66
C LEU A 359 8.73 -14.96 10.84
N PRO A 360 8.79 -13.62 10.84
CA PRO A 360 8.49 -12.84 12.03
C PRO A 360 6.98 -12.59 12.17
N PHE A 361 6.21 -12.78 11.09
CA PHE A 361 4.77 -12.58 11.08
C PHE A 361 4.01 -13.87 10.77
N VAL A 362 2.88 -14.04 11.43
CA VAL A 362 1.88 -15.06 11.06
C VAL A 362 1.24 -14.73 9.71
N ASP A 363 1.02 -13.44 9.43
CA ASP A 363 0.48 -13.02 8.14
C ASP A 363 1.57 -13.04 7.06
N GLN A 364 1.48 -14.03 6.17
CA GLN A 364 2.37 -14.18 5.02
C GLN A 364 2.43 -12.95 4.12
N ARG A 365 1.39 -12.10 4.11
CA ARG A 365 1.42 -10.84 3.37
C ARG A 365 2.39 -9.84 3.97
N ARG A 366 2.55 -9.82 5.31
CA ARG A 366 3.53 -8.99 6.01
C ARG A 366 4.94 -9.52 5.77
N ASN A 367 5.13 -10.85 5.79
CA ASN A 367 6.41 -11.48 5.42
C ASN A 367 6.86 -11.07 4.01
N GLY A 368 5.93 -11.06 3.05
CA GLY A 368 6.18 -10.58 1.69
C GLY A 368 6.59 -9.10 1.58
N LYS A 369 6.34 -8.27 2.62
CA LYS A 369 6.80 -6.88 2.64
C LYS A 369 8.29 -6.75 2.94
N ILE A 370 8.91 -7.75 3.58
CA ILE A 370 10.33 -7.70 3.93
C ILE A 370 11.20 -7.64 2.67
N PRO A 371 11.18 -8.62 1.74
CA PRO A 371 11.98 -8.52 0.51
C PRO A 371 11.51 -7.41 -0.43
N LYS A 372 10.24 -7.04 -0.36
CA LYS A 372 9.66 -5.94 -1.15
C LYS A 372 10.22 -4.57 -0.76
N ILE A 373 10.19 -4.26 0.53
CA ILE A 373 10.47 -2.93 1.05
C ILE A 373 11.90 -2.82 1.55
N LEU A 374 12.42 -3.86 2.20
CA LEU A 374 13.72 -3.87 2.87
C LEU A 374 14.84 -4.50 2.03
N ALA A 375 14.78 -4.43 0.69
CA ALA A 375 15.86 -5.04 -0.12
C ALA A 375 17.25 -4.45 0.20
N HIS A 376 17.34 -3.18 0.60
CA HIS A 376 18.61 -2.57 1.02
C HIS A 376 19.21 -3.23 2.28
N ARG A 377 18.39 -3.89 3.11
CA ARG A 377 18.85 -4.69 4.25
C ARG A 377 19.30 -6.10 3.83
N LEU A 378 18.64 -6.68 2.82
CA LEU A 378 18.94 -8.02 2.31
C LEU A 378 20.13 -8.05 1.34
N PHE A 379 20.38 -6.93 0.65
CA PHE A 379 21.45 -6.77 -0.34
C PHE A 379 22.33 -5.57 0.03
N PRO A 380 23.18 -5.67 1.08
CA PRO A 380 23.88 -4.51 1.65
C PRO A 380 24.93 -3.87 0.72
N ARG A 381 25.30 -4.53 -0.39
CA ARG A 381 26.18 -3.96 -1.43
C ARG A 381 25.44 -3.65 -2.72
N ALA A 382 24.14 -3.93 -2.81
CA ALA A 382 23.37 -3.55 -3.97
C ALA A 382 23.17 -2.04 -3.94
N ARG A 383 23.41 -1.41 -5.09
CA ARG A 383 23.13 -0.01 -5.28
C ARG A 383 21.75 0.20 -5.90
N PHE A 384 21.27 -0.76 -6.68
CA PHE A 384 19.94 -0.70 -7.29
C PHE A 384 19.14 -1.98 -7.03
N SER A 385 17.82 -1.83 -6.93
CA SER A 385 16.93 -3.00 -6.94
C SER A 385 15.62 -2.73 -7.65
N ILE A 386 15.08 -3.76 -8.30
CA ILE A 386 13.75 -3.80 -8.88
C ILE A 386 12.94 -4.85 -8.12
N TRP A 387 11.90 -4.43 -7.41
CA TRP A 387 10.89 -5.36 -6.87
C TRP A 387 9.85 -5.68 -7.94
N VAL A 388 9.49 -6.97 -8.06
CA VAL A 388 8.42 -7.48 -8.89
C VAL A 388 7.47 -8.35 -8.06
N ASP A 389 6.22 -7.93 -7.91
CA ASP A 389 5.17 -8.71 -7.23
C ASP A 389 4.94 -10.04 -7.97
N SER A 390 4.89 -11.14 -7.21
CA SER A 390 4.87 -12.54 -7.69
C SER A 390 3.71 -12.88 -8.62
N LYS A 391 2.64 -12.08 -8.63
CA LYS A 391 1.53 -12.22 -9.58
C LYS A 391 1.84 -11.69 -10.99
N TYR A 392 3.06 -11.23 -11.22
CA TYR A 392 3.53 -10.68 -12.47
C TYR A 392 4.77 -11.40 -12.98
N GLN A 393 4.87 -11.52 -14.30
CA GLN A 393 6.11 -11.87 -14.99
C GLN A 393 6.82 -10.58 -15.40
N PHE A 394 8.10 -10.45 -15.05
CA PHE A 394 8.94 -9.34 -15.50
C PHE A 394 9.42 -9.57 -16.94
N ARG A 395 9.21 -8.60 -17.83
CA ARG A 395 9.39 -8.79 -19.28
C ARG A 395 10.23 -7.72 -19.97
N ARG A 396 11.14 -7.08 -19.25
CA ARG A 396 12.01 -6.00 -19.76
C ARG A 396 13.39 -6.06 -19.12
N ASP A 397 14.39 -5.71 -19.91
CA ASP A 397 15.78 -5.65 -19.45
C ASP A 397 15.96 -4.72 -18.23
N PRO A 398 16.51 -5.19 -17.10
CA PRO A 398 16.59 -4.43 -15.86
C PRO A 398 17.49 -3.19 -15.97
N LEU A 399 18.58 -3.24 -16.72
CA LEU A 399 19.46 -2.09 -16.90
C LEU A 399 18.77 -1.02 -17.72
N GLY A 400 18.04 -1.42 -18.78
CA GLY A 400 17.19 -0.51 -19.53
C GLY A 400 16.09 0.14 -18.68
N VAL A 401 15.46 -0.63 -17.80
CA VAL A 401 14.43 -0.13 -16.88
C VAL A 401 15.00 0.88 -15.89
N LEU A 402 16.17 0.61 -15.30
CA LEU A 402 16.89 1.54 -14.43
C LEU A 402 17.28 2.82 -15.18
N ASN A 403 17.80 2.67 -16.40
CA ASN A 403 18.20 3.78 -17.23
C ASN A 403 17.05 4.76 -17.50
N VAL A 404 15.92 4.24 -17.99
CA VAL A 404 14.76 5.07 -18.35
C VAL A 404 14.05 5.65 -17.13
N LEU A 405 13.83 4.86 -16.07
CA LEU A 405 13.02 5.29 -14.93
C LEU A 405 13.80 6.08 -13.88
N LEU A 406 15.13 5.92 -13.80
CA LEU A 406 15.98 6.58 -12.82
C LEU A 406 17.05 7.46 -13.48
N TRP A 407 17.97 6.87 -14.26
CA TRP A 407 19.24 7.51 -14.61
C TRP A 407 19.11 8.69 -15.57
N GLN A 408 18.21 8.58 -16.56
CA GLN A 408 17.95 9.61 -17.58
C GLN A 408 16.92 10.66 -17.15
N GLN A 409 16.31 10.51 -15.98
CA GLN A 409 15.40 11.53 -15.45
C GLN A 409 16.16 12.83 -15.20
N GLN A 410 15.46 13.96 -15.33
CA GLN A 410 16.03 15.29 -15.10
C GLN A 410 15.20 16.05 -14.05
N PRO A 411 15.71 16.24 -12.82
CA PRO A 411 16.96 15.64 -12.30
C PRO A 411 16.86 14.11 -12.17
N ARG A 412 18.01 13.43 -12.05
CA ARG A 412 18.07 11.97 -11.87
C ARG A 412 17.21 11.55 -10.68
N ALA A 413 16.39 10.52 -10.88
CA ALA A 413 15.51 10.00 -9.84
C ALA A 413 16.15 8.85 -9.08
N GLU A 414 15.86 8.74 -7.79
CA GLU A 414 16.30 7.63 -6.93
C GLU A 414 15.22 6.56 -6.72
N PHE A 415 13.96 6.89 -7.03
CA PHE A 415 12.83 6.02 -6.73
C PHE A 415 11.74 6.16 -7.80
N ALA A 416 11.24 5.02 -8.28
CA ALA A 416 10.12 4.95 -9.21
C ALA A 416 9.16 3.82 -8.80
N ILE A 417 7.86 4.08 -8.92
CA ILE A 417 6.81 3.15 -8.50
C ILE A 417 5.56 3.32 -9.37
N SER A 418 4.83 2.22 -9.61
CA SER A 418 3.62 2.29 -10.42
C SER A 418 2.49 3.07 -9.75
N GLU A 419 1.84 3.93 -10.54
CA GLU A 419 0.60 4.61 -10.16
C GLU A 419 -0.55 3.64 -9.91
N HIS A 420 -1.43 4.01 -8.99
CA HIS A 420 -2.66 3.28 -8.76
C HIS A 420 -3.72 3.58 -9.83
N GLY A 421 -4.07 2.55 -10.61
CA GLY A 421 -4.90 2.74 -11.81
C GLY A 421 -6.40 3.00 -11.60
N ALA A 422 -6.95 2.76 -10.40
CA ALA A 422 -8.42 2.70 -10.22
C ALA A 422 -9.03 3.71 -9.23
N ARG A 423 -8.24 4.33 -8.36
CA ARG A 423 -8.73 5.19 -7.27
C ARG A 423 -7.84 6.43 -7.17
N SER A 424 -8.40 7.49 -6.59
CA SER A 424 -7.74 8.80 -6.48
C SER A 424 -7.09 9.07 -5.13
N CYS A 425 -7.50 8.37 -4.07
CA CYS A 425 -7.00 8.62 -2.71
C CYS A 425 -7.01 7.39 -1.81
N ILE A 426 -6.30 7.46 -0.69
CA ILE A 426 -6.20 6.35 0.27
C ILE A 426 -7.52 6.07 1.01
N TYR A 427 -8.41 7.06 1.12
CA TYR A 427 -9.69 6.90 1.81
C TYR A 427 -10.66 6.04 0.99
N ALA A 428 -10.78 6.33 -0.31
CA ALA A 428 -11.48 5.48 -1.26
C ALA A 428 -10.82 4.10 -1.42
N GLU A 429 -9.49 4.02 -1.27
CA GLU A 429 -8.77 2.74 -1.21
C GLU A 429 -9.19 1.93 0.03
N GLY A 430 -9.27 2.55 1.20
CA GLY A 430 -9.71 1.91 2.44
C GLY A 430 -11.09 1.29 2.32
N GLU A 431 -12.07 2.03 1.79
CA GLU A 431 -13.41 1.50 1.52
C GLU A 431 -13.37 0.28 0.59
N ALA A 432 -12.55 0.35 -0.46
CA ALA A 432 -12.39 -0.76 -1.39
C ALA A 432 -11.67 -1.96 -0.78
N ILE A 433 -10.74 -1.76 0.15
CA ILE A 433 -10.07 -2.82 0.91
C ILE A 433 -11.08 -3.54 1.81
N VAL A 434 -11.88 -2.78 2.56
CA VAL A 434 -12.90 -3.33 3.47
C VAL A 434 -13.96 -4.10 2.70
N ARG A 435 -14.53 -3.50 1.65
CA ARG A 435 -15.54 -4.13 0.79
C ARG A 435 -15.05 -5.41 0.10
N LYS A 436 -13.74 -5.53 -0.12
CA LYS A 436 -13.11 -6.73 -0.71
C LYS A 436 -12.63 -7.73 0.36
N HIS A 437 -12.95 -7.51 1.64
CA HIS A 437 -12.50 -8.32 2.78
C HIS A 437 -10.98 -8.54 2.79
N LYS A 438 -10.24 -7.48 2.45
CA LYS A 438 -8.78 -7.52 2.35
C LYS A 438 -8.09 -7.17 3.67
N ALA A 439 -8.76 -6.46 4.57
CA ALA A 439 -8.34 -6.16 5.93
C ALA A 439 -9.61 -5.95 6.77
N GLN A 440 -9.50 -6.00 8.09
CA GLN A 440 -10.67 -5.76 8.94
C GLN A 440 -11.07 -4.27 8.89
N PRO A 441 -12.37 -3.95 8.91
CA PRO A 441 -12.85 -2.57 8.94
C PRO A 441 -12.18 -1.72 10.02
N GLU A 442 -12.01 -2.28 11.21
CA GLU A 442 -11.48 -1.60 12.39
C GLU A 442 -10.00 -1.24 12.20
N GLU A 443 -9.20 -2.17 11.67
CA GLU A 443 -7.77 -1.95 11.40
C GLU A 443 -7.57 -0.83 10.35
N VAL A 444 -8.41 -0.82 9.31
CA VAL A 444 -8.38 0.22 8.27
C VAL A 444 -8.82 1.57 8.84
N ALA A 445 -9.86 1.58 9.68
CA ALA A 445 -10.36 2.80 10.32
C ALA A 445 -9.30 3.44 11.22
N VAL A 446 -8.61 2.65 12.06
CA VAL A 446 -7.52 3.14 12.93
C VAL A 446 -6.42 3.81 12.10
N GLN A 447 -5.96 3.15 11.02
CA GLN A 447 -4.92 3.69 10.16
C GLN A 447 -5.33 5.01 9.48
N LEU A 448 -6.52 5.03 8.85
CA LEU A 448 -7.00 6.20 8.12
C LEU A 448 -7.34 7.36 9.04
N ASN A 449 -7.87 7.10 10.23
CA ASN A 449 -8.13 8.14 11.23
C ASN A 449 -6.81 8.76 11.69
N GLN A 450 -5.78 7.97 12.00
CA GLN A 450 -4.46 8.49 12.35
C GLN A 450 -3.91 9.42 11.26
N TYR A 451 -3.97 8.98 9.99
CA TYR A 451 -3.45 9.78 8.88
C TYR A 451 -4.25 11.05 8.64
N ARG A 452 -5.56 11.00 8.89
CA ARG A 452 -6.44 12.17 8.82
C ARG A 452 -6.13 13.18 9.92
N THR A 453 -5.98 12.74 11.17
CA THR A 453 -5.65 13.61 12.31
C THR A 453 -4.26 14.23 12.15
N GLU A 454 -3.35 13.55 11.46
CA GLU A 454 -2.02 14.06 11.13
C GLU A 454 -1.99 14.85 9.81
N GLY A 455 -3.16 15.21 9.29
CA GLY A 455 -3.33 16.20 8.24
C GLY A 455 -3.07 15.70 6.82
N LEU A 456 -3.24 14.40 6.52
CA LEU A 456 -3.23 13.92 5.14
C LEU A 456 -4.57 14.24 4.43
N PRO A 457 -4.59 15.14 3.43
CA PRO A 457 -5.83 15.53 2.77
C PRO A 457 -6.38 14.42 1.87
N VAL A 458 -7.69 14.47 1.59
CA VAL A 458 -8.37 13.48 0.72
C VAL A 458 -7.83 13.54 -0.71
N ASN A 459 -7.52 14.72 -1.21
CA ASN A 459 -6.98 14.96 -2.55
C ASN A 459 -5.45 15.09 -2.55
N ALA A 460 -4.75 14.43 -1.62
CA ALA A 460 -3.29 14.48 -1.58
C ALA A 460 -2.68 14.11 -2.94
N THR A 461 -1.75 14.95 -3.41
CA THR A 461 -0.99 14.74 -4.64
C THR A 461 0.50 14.93 -4.39
N PHE A 462 1.32 14.29 -5.22
CA PHE A 462 2.77 14.47 -5.31
C PHE A 462 3.13 14.74 -6.75
N ASN A 463 3.74 15.90 -7.02
CA ASN A 463 4.15 16.30 -8.37
C ASN A 463 3.01 16.18 -9.41
N GLY A 464 1.80 16.63 -9.03
CA GLY A 464 0.61 16.55 -9.88
C GLY A 464 0.00 15.14 -10.03
N LYS A 465 0.57 14.12 -9.38
CA LYS A 465 0.06 12.74 -9.37
C LYS A 465 -0.65 12.42 -8.07
N LYS A 466 -1.60 11.49 -8.11
CA LYS A 466 -2.33 11.02 -6.93
C LYS A 466 -1.35 10.44 -5.90
N ALA A 467 -1.57 10.74 -4.62
CA ALA A 467 -0.83 10.17 -3.49
C ALA A 467 -1.15 8.68 -3.22
N LEU A 468 -1.21 7.88 -4.28
CA LEU A 468 -1.63 6.48 -4.24
C LEU A 468 -0.86 5.68 -5.29
N ALA A 469 -0.05 4.74 -4.83
CA ALA A 469 0.72 3.84 -5.69
C ALA A 469 0.08 2.44 -5.72
N GLU A 470 0.21 1.76 -6.85
CA GLU A 470 0.10 0.31 -6.91
C GLU A 470 1.53 -0.22 -6.85
N ALA A 471 2.00 -0.61 -5.67
CA ALA A 471 3.39 -1.01 -5.44
C ALA A 471 3.76 -2.39 -6.07
N SER A 472 3.21 -2.73 -7.23
CA SER A 472 3.49 -3.98 -7.95
C SER A 472 4.91 -4.04 -8.50
N ILE A 473 5.46 -2.90 -8.89
CA ILE A 473 6.84 -2.73 -9.33
C ILE A 473 7.43 -1.54 -8.59
N ILE A 474 8.61 -1.70 -8.01
CA ILE A 474 9.37 -0.63 -7.36
C ILE A 474 10.78 -0.67 -7.92
N VAL A 475 11.24 0.43 -8.52
CA VAL A 475 12.59 0.59 -9.06
C VAL A 475 13.29 1.63 -8.21
N ARG A 476 14.46 1.31 -7.64
CA ARG A 476 15.10 2.21 -6.66
C ARG A 476 16.61 2.10 -6.64
N GLU A 477 17.26 3.23 -6.37
CA GLU A 477 18.63 3.35 -5.89
C GLU A 477 18.65 3.30 -4.36
N HIS A 478 19.65 2.67 -3.75
CA HIS A 478 19.76 2.48 -2.31
C HIS A 478 20.57 3.62 -1.68
N THR A 479 20.02 4.83 -1.73
CA THR A 479 20.57 6.03 -1.05
C THR A 479 20.17 6.07 0.42
N ALA A 480 20.81 6.90 1.25
CA ALA A 480 20.40 7.11 2.62
C ALA A 480 18.95 7.64 2.73
N ALA A 481 18.54 8.52 1.82
CA ALA A 481 17.17 9.05 1.73
C ALA A 481 16.15 7.96 1.40
N THR A 482 16.41 7.21 0.34
CA THR A 482 15.50 6.14 -0.09
C THR A 482 15.45 5.04 0.95
N ASN A 483 16.57 4.64 1.56
CA ASN A 483 16.59 3.63 2.60
C ASN A 483 15.79 4.07 3.83
N LEU A 484 15.96 5.31 4.32
CA LEU A 484 15.15 5.86 5.41
C LEU A 484 13.65 5.83 5.06
N PHE A 485 13.28 6.28 3.86
CA PHE A 485 11.89 6.22 3.38
C PHE A 485 11.34 4.79 3.41
N MET A 486 12.10 3.82 2.91
CA MET A 486 11.68 2.42 2.89
C MET A 486 11.53 1.84 4.31
N CYS A 487 12.42 2.18 5.24
CA CYS A 487 12.30 1.77 6.65
C CYS A 487 11.02 2.32 7.30
N LEU A 488 10.77 3.63 7.16
CA LEU A 488 9.58 4.25 7.74
C LEU A 488 8.30 3.72 7.10
N TRP A 489 8.32 3.48 5.79
CA TRP A 489 7.17 2.91 5.09
C TRP A 489 6.87 1.48 5.55
N PHE A 490 7.92 0.67 5.76
CA PHE A 490 7.78 -0.66 6.36
C PHE A 490 7.18 -0.57 7.77
N ASN A 491 7.67 0.32 8.61
CA ASN A 491 7.17 0.51 9.98
C ASN A 491 5.68 0.88 10.01
N GLU A 492 5.21 1.70 9.07
CA GLU A 492 3.78 2.01 8.92
C GLU A 492 2.93 0.79 8.55
N MET A 493 3.40 -0.06 7.61
CA MET A 493 2.68 -1.28 7.23
C MET A 493 2.60 -2.29 8.38
N VAL A 494 3.62 -2.30 9.21
CA VAL A 494 3.73 -3.20 10.33
C VAL A 494 2.90 -2.72 11.52
N ARG A 495 2.91 -1.43 11.82
CA ARG A 495 2.08 -0.85 12.88
C ARG A 495 0.59 -1.00 12.57
N PHE A 496 0.21 -0.73 11.33
CA PHE A 496 -1.19 -0.70 10.92
C PHE A 496 -1.50 -1.94 10.05
N THR A 497 -1.97 -1.72 8.83
CA THR A 497 -2.31 -2.80 7.90
C THR A 497 -1.15 -3.06 6.94
N ALA A 498 -1.01 -4.32 6.50
CA ALA A 498 -0.07 -4.72 5.45
C ALA A 498 -0.44 -4.18 4.04
N ARG A 499 -1.39 -3.24 3.95
CA ARG A 499 -1.88 -2.65 2.70
C ARG A 499 -1.03 -1.44 2.38
N ASP A 500 0.07 -1.71 1.69
CA ASP A 500 1.05 -0.74 1.22
C ASP A 500 0.47 0.52 0.53
N GLN A 501 -0.66 0.36 -0.16
CA GLN A 501 -1.43 1.44 -0.78
C GLN A 501 -1.87 2.52 0.23
N LEU A 502 -2.19 2.15 1.48
CA LEU A 502 -2.67 3.09 2.50
C LEU A 502 -1.53 3.91 3.12
N SER A 503 -0.37 3.27 3.36
CA SER A 503 0.77 3.91 4.05
C SER A 503 1.73 4.64 3.11
N PHE A 504 1.77 4.31 1.81
CA PHE A 504 2.74 4.88 0.87
C PHE A 504 2.67 6.40 0.81
N GLY A 505 1.52 6.94 0.40
CA GLY A 505 1.37 8.38 0.19
C GLY A 505 1.53 9.15 1.50
N TYR A 506 1.02 8.59 2.59
CA TYR A 506 1.21 9.16 3.92
C TYR A 506 2.70 9.28 4.29
N THR A 507 3.46 8.19 4.18
CA THR A 507 4.88 8.15 4.56
C THR A 507 5.69 9.13 3.71
N LEU A 508 5.41 9.14 2.40
CA LEU A 508 6.08 10.02 1.46
C LEU A 508 5.86 11.49 1.80
N ARG A 509 4.60 11.88 2.07
CA ARG A 509 4.27 13.26 2.47
C ARG A 509 4.92 13.64 3.79
N ARG A 510 4.84 12.76 4.79
CA ARG A 510 5.30 13.08 6.14
C ARG A 510 6.82 13.19 6.19
N LEU A 511 7.54 12.35 5.45
CA LEU A 511 9.00 12.41 5.38
C LEU A 511 9.50 13.54 4.48
N ASN A 512 8.81 13.80 3.36
CA ASN A 512 9.11 14.86 2.40
C ASN A 512 10.61 14.92 1.97
N LEU A 513 11.22 13.76 1.77
CA LEU A 513 12.64 13.63 1.43
C LEU A 513 12.87 13.07 0.02
N VAL A 514 12.09 12.05 -0.35
CA VAL A 514 12.20 11.36 -1.64
C VAL A 514 11.17 11.92 -2.62
N LYS A 515 11.57 12.13 -3.88
CA LYS A 515 10.68 12.57 -4.97
C LYS A 515 10.51 11.43 -5.98
N PRO A 516 9.45 10.62 -5.89
CA PRO A 516 9.33 9.42 -6.70
C PRO A 516 8.80 9.73 -8.10
N ILE A 517 9.29 8.99 -9.10
CA ILE A 517 8.65 8.88 -10.40
C ILE A 517 7.46 7.92 -10.27
N MET A 518 6.26 8.50 -10.28
CA MET A 518 5.02 7.75 -10.29
C MET A 518 4.68 7.41 -11.75
N PHE A 519 5.10 6.23 -12.23
CA PHE A 519 4.90 5.88 -13.64
C PHE A 519 3.50 5.31 -13.92
N PRO A 520 2.89 5.62 -15.07
CA PRO A 520 1.50 5.30 -15.35
C PRO A 520 1.27 3.80 -15.53
N VAL A 521 -0.01 3.41 -15.51
CA VAL A 521 -0.46 2.02 -15.75
C VAL A 521 0.07 1.47 -17.07
N CYS A 522 0.23 2.30 -18.11
CA CYS A 522 0.76 1.85 -19.39
C CYS A 522 2.23 1.39 -19.28
N THR A 523 3.08 2.18 -18.62
CA THR A 523 4.48 1.81 -18.35
C THR A 523 4.56 0.53 -17.52
N ARG A 524 3.70 0.37 -16.51
CA ARG A 524 3.61 -0.89 -15.76
C ARG A 524 3.26 -2.07 -16.67
N ARG A 525 2.28 -1.93 -17.57
CA ARG A 525 1.92 -2.99 -18.53
C ARG A 525 3.05 -3.30 -19.52
N ALA A 526 3.92 -2.33 -19.79
CA ALA A 526 5.14 -2.56 -20.56
C ALA A 526 6.14 -3.39 -19.75
N LEU A 527 6.28 -3.15 -18.44
CA LEU A 527 7.23 -3.85 -17.57
C LEU A 527 6.83 -5.30 -17.26
N VAL A 528 5.53 -5.60 -17.19
CA VAL A 528 5.05 -6.90 -16.70
C VAL A 528 3.82 -7.48 -17.40
N ASN A 529 3.75 -8.81 -17.48
CA ASN A 529 2.52 -9.56 -17.77
C ASN A 529 1.78 -9.92 -16.48
N ALA A 530 0.46 -9.73 -16.45
CA ALA A 530 -0.38 -10.02 -15.29
C ALA A 530 -0.90 -11.47 -15.31
N LEU A 531 -0.55 -12.25 -14.28
CA LEU A 531 -0.87 -13.68 -14.16
C LEU A 531 -2.00 -13.96 -13.17
N GLY A 532 -2.31 -12.99 -12.30
CA GLY A 532 -3.25 -13.20 -11.20
C GLY A 532 -2.74 -14.20 -10.15
N HIS A 533 -3.57 -14.50 -9.13
CA HIS A 533 -3.24 -15.46 -8.07
C HIS A 533 -3.96 -16.79 -8.33
N LYS A 534 -3.28 -17.94 -8.27
CA LYS A 534 -3.90 -19.25 -8.51
C LYS A 534 -4.75 -19.74 -7.32
N ARG A 535 -4.26 -19.64 -6.07
CA ARG A 535 -4.94 -19.84 -4.75
C ARG A 535 -3.85 -20.13 -3.70
N LYS A 536 -4.05 -19.71 -2.43
CA LYS A 536 -3.13 -20.04 -1.32
C LYS A 536 -3.09 -21.54 -1.04
N ALA A 537 -1.89 -22.10 -0.87
CA ALA A 537 -1.70 -23.46 -0.38
C ALA A 537 -2.27 -23.60 1.06
N LYS A 538 -2.71 -24.80 1.43
CA LYS A 538 -3.10 -25.08 2.81
C LYS A 538 -1.83 -25.05 3.69
N PRO A 539 -1.87 -24.46 4.90
CA PRO A 539 -0.73 -24.52 5.82
C PRO A 539 -0.34 -25.98 6.08
N LEU A 540 0.96 -26.27 6.13
CA LEU A 540 1.47 -27.55 6.62
C LEU A 540 0.98 -27.71 8.06
N THR A 541 0.08 -28.66 8.31
CA THR A 541 -0.27 -29.07 9.66
C THR A 541 0.96 -29.76 10.23
N HIS A 542 1.63 -29.15 11.21
CA HIS A 542 2.59 -29.89 12.02
C HIS A 542 1.81 -31.05 12.66
N ALA A 543 2.09 -32.27 12.21
CA ALA A 543 1.70 -33.45 12.94
C ALA A 543 2.43 -33.36 14.28
N VAL A 544 1.68 -33.11 15.34
CA VAL A 544 2.16 -33.35 16.69
C VAL A 544 2.23 -34.87 16.80
N SER A 545 3.44 -35.41 16.70
CA SER A 545 3.78 -36.78 17.13
C SER A 545 4.39 -36.72 18.52
#